data_AF-A0A934FEF0-F1
#
_entry.id   AF-A0A934FEF0-F1
#
_cell.length_a   1.000
_cell.length_b   1.000
_cell.length_c   1.000
_cell.angle_alpha   90.00
_cell.angle_beta   90.00
_cell.angle_gamma   90.00
#
_symmetry.space_group_name_H-M   'P 1'
#
loop_
_entity.id
_entity.type
_entity.pdbx_description
1 polymer ?
#
loop_
_entity_poly.entity_id
_entity_poly.type
_entity_poly.pdbx_seq_one_letter_code
_entity_poly.pdbx_strand_id
1 'polypeptide(L)' 'METSVVTSKGQVVIPSKLRHKYGIKNGTRVHFYEVNGEIRLVPVTPELIDKNIGLLGTKGKLMRALQEEKKREREL' A
#
# COMPACT_ATOMS: atom_id res chain seq x y z
N MET A 1 -9.75 22.27 6.92
CA MET A 1 -10.46 21.18 6.23
C MET A 1 -10.15 21.35 4.75
N GLU A 2 -9.51 20.37 4.10
CA GLU A 2 -9.26 20.41 2.66
C GLU A 2 -10.28 19.50 1.98
N THR A 3 -11.09 20.08 1.09
CA THR A 3 -12.16 19.37 0.37
C THR A 3 -11.82 19.33 -1.11
N SER A 4 -12.05 18.17 -1.73
CA SER A 4 -11.85 18.00 -3.17
C SER A 4 -13.16 17.59 -3.83
N VAL A 5 -13.37 18.08 -5.04
CA VAL A 5 -14.53 17.73 -5.85
C VAL A 5 -14.22 16.47 -6.65
N VAL A 6 -15.21 15.57 -6.74
CA VAL A 6 -15.15 14.39 -7.61
C VAL A 6 -15.38 14.85 -9.04
N THR A 7 -14.45 14.54 -9.94
CA THR A 7 -14.59 14.88 -11.37
C THR A 7 -15.64 13.99 -12.04
N SER A 8 -16.08 14.33 -13.26
CA SER A 8 -17.10 13.59 -14.00
C SER A 8 -16.76 12.10 -14.23
N LYS A 9 -15.49 11.71 -14.09
CA LYS A 9 -15.01 10.33 -14.23
C LYS A 9 -14.87 9.60 -12.88
N GLY A 10 -15.35 10.19 -11.78
CA GLY A 10 -15.21 9.63 -10.44
C GLY A 10 -13.82 9.83 -9.82
N GLN A 11 -13.01 10.75 -10.34
CA GLN A 11 -11.65 10.97 -9.81
C GLN A 11 -11.66 12.00 -8.70
N VAL A 12 -10.94 11.74 -7.61
CA VAL A 12 -10.73 12.70 -6.52
C VAL A 12 -9.33 13.29 -6.64
N VAL A 13 -9.23 14.62 -6.74
CA VAL A 13 -7.94 15.31 -6.77
C VAL A 13 -7.39 15.39 -5.36
N ILE A 14 -6.22 14.83 -5.09
CA ILE A 14 -5.58 14.95 -3.78
C ILE A 14 -4.92 16.34 -3.67
N PRO A 15 -5.28 17.16 -2.67
CA PRO A 15 -4.66 18.46 -2.43
C PRO A 15 -3.13 18.37 -2.32
N SER A 16 -2.43 19.42 -2.75
CA SER A 16 -0.96 19.45 -2.80
C SER A 16 -0.33 19.14 -1.45
N LYS A 17 -0.87 19.69 -0.35
CA LYS A 17 -0.33 19.47 1.00
C LYS A 17 -0.35 18.00 1.39
N LEU A 18 -1.45 17.30 1.11
CA LEU A 18 -1.57 15.86 1.38
C LEU A 18 -0.66 15.04 0.47
N ARG A 19 -0.52 15.40 -0.81
CA ARG A 19 0.42 14.73 -1.73
C ARG A 19 1.86 14.80 -1.22
N HIS A 20 2.30 15.97 -0.78
CA HIS A 20 3.65 16.16 -0.24
C HIS A 20 3.85 15.46 1.10
N LYS A 21 2.87 15.55 2.01
CA LYS A 21 2.95 14.92 3.34
C LYS A 21 3.06 13.41 3.28
N TYR A 22 2.34 12.77 2.35
CA TYR A 22 2.30 11.31 2.21
C TYR A 22 3.16 10.78 1.06
N GLY A 23 4.00 11.62 0.44
CA GLY A 23 4.92 11.19 -0.62
C GLY A 23 4.23 10.63 -1.87
N ILE A 24 2.99 11.04 -2.16
CA ILE A 24 2.21 10.52 -3.29
C ILE A 24 2.72 11.20 -4.57
N LYS A 25 3.40 10.41 -5.41
CA LYS A 25 3.95 10.82 -6.69
C LYS A 25 3.15 10.20 -7.83
N ASN A 26 3.41 10.66 -9.06
CA ASN A 26 2.82 10.04 -10.23
C ASN A 26 3.27 8.55 -10.29
N GLY A 27 2.33 7.63 -10.49
CA GLY A 27 2.57 6.19 -10.45
C GLY A 27 2.53 5.54 -9.06
N THR A 28 2.34 6.30 -7.97
CA THR A 28 2.13 5.70 -6.65
C THR A 28 0.81 4.93 -6.64
N ARG A 29 0.88 3.62 -6.36
CA ARG A 29 -0.32 2.80 -6.17
C ARG A 29 -0.97 3.13 -4.84
N VAL A 30 -2.29 3.08 -4.82
CA VAL A 30 -3.09 3.44 -3.65
C VAL A 30 -4.09 2.32 -3.38
N HIS A 31 -4.20 1.93 -2.13
CA HIS A 31 -5.22 0.99 -1.67
C HIS A 31 -6.37 1.77 -1.02
N PHE A 32 -7.58 1.33 -1.34
CA PHE A 32 -8.82 1.83 -0.75
C PHE A 32 -9.33 0.78 0.23
N TYR A 33 -9.62 1.21 1.44
CA TYR A 33 -10.26 0.38 2.47
C TYR A 33 -11.53 1.06 2.94
N GLU A 34 -12.58 0.28 3.17
CA GLU A 34 -13.76 0.73 3.86
C GLU A 34 -13.62 0.36 5.34
N VAL A 35 -13.58 1.37 6.21
CA VAL A 35 -13.44 1.17 7.66
C VAL A 35 -14.42 2.10 8.36
N ASN A 36 -15.34 1.55 9.13
CA ASN A 36 -16.34 2.31 9.91
C ASN A 36 -17.17 3.31 9.08
N GLY A 37 -17.47 2.96 7.82
CA GLY A 37 -18.19 3.85 6.90
C GLY A 37 -17.34 4.96 6.29
N GLU A 38 -16.02 4.95 6.51
CA GLU A 38 -15.06 5.87 5.90
C GLU A 38 -14.20 5.17 4.86
N ILE A 39 -13.89 5.89 3.78
CA ILE A 39 -12.92 5.44 2.77
C ILE A 39 -11.53 5.87 3.22
N ARG A 40 -10.71 4.89 3.64
CA ARG A 40 -9.30 5.10 3.95
C ARG A 40 -8.44 4.90 2.71
N LEU A 41 -7.72 5.95 2.36
CA LEU A 41 -6.76 5.97 1.27
C LEU A 41 -5.35 5.71 1.83
N VAL A 42 -4.74 4.59 1.45
CA VAL A 42 -3.40 4.21 1.90
C VAL A 42 -2.46 4.12 0.69
N PRO A 43 -1.48 5.03 0.55
CA PRO A 43 -0.50 4.95 -0.53
C PRO A 43 0.50 3.82 -0.25
N VAL A 44 0.75 2.98 -1.25
CA VAL A 44 1.83 1.98 -1.22
C VAL A 44 3.05 2.64 -1.83
N THR A 45 3.80 3.32 -0.98
CA THR A 45 5.09 3.90 -1.36
C THR A 45 6.20 2.86 -1.22
N PRO A 46 7.26 2.92 -2.04
CA PRO A 46 8.47 2.13 -1.82
C PRO A 46 9.02 2.31 -0.40
N GLU A 47 8.94 3.52 0.14
CA GLU A 47 9.36 3.85 1.51
C GLU A 47 8.56 3.07 2.59
N LEU A 48 7.27 2.82 2.37
CA LEU A 48 6.46 1.99 3.27
C LEU A 48 6.89 0.52 3.20
N ILE A 49 7.20 0.04 2.00
CA ILE A 49 7.71 -1.31 1.79
C ILE A 49 9.08 -1.45 2.47
N ASP A 50 10.01 -0.53 2.20
CA ASP A 50 11.37 -0.52 2.76
C ASP A 50 11.38 -0.48 4.29
N LYS A 51 10.50 0.32 4.91
CA LYS A 51 10.34 0.36 6.38
C LYS A 51 9.83 -0.96 6.97
N ASN A 52 9.06 -1.72 6.20
CA ASN A 52 8.49 -2.98 6.66
C ASN A 52 9.39 -4.18 6.33
N ILE A 53 10.42 -4.02 5.47
CA ILE A 53 11.42 -5.05 5.22
C ILE A 53 12.17 -5.33 6.52
N GLY A 54 12.20 -6.60 6.92
CA GLY A 54 12.91 -7.03 8.13
C GLY A 54 12.12 -6.90 9.43
N LEU A 55 10.84 -6.53 9.40
CA LEU A 55 9.97 -6.40 10.59
C LEU A 55 10.00 -7.64 11.49
N LEU A 56 10.06 -8.83 10.92
CA LEU A 56 10.09 -10.09 11.67
C LEU A 56 11.48 -10.44 12.23
N GLY A 57 12.53 -9.70 11.90
CA GLY A 57 13.92 -9.94 12.36
C GLY A 57 14.54 -11.25 11.87
N THR A 58 13.81 -12.08 11.12
CA THR A 58 14.23 -13.43 10.71
C THR A 58 15.16 -13.46 9.49
N LYS A 59 15.60 -12.30 8.99
CA LYS A 59 16.44 -12.14 7.78
C LYS A 59 15.94 -12.99 6.58
N GLY A 60 14.62 -13.11 6.42
CA GLY A 60 14.01 -13.85 5.31
C GLY A 60 13.92 -15.38 5.50
N LYS A 61 14.32 -15.94 6.65
CA LYS A 61 14.16 -17.40 6.92
C LYS A 61 12.71 -17.86 6.81
N LEU A 62 11.77 -17.09 7.36
CA LEU A 62 10.33 -17.41 7.30
C LEU A 62 9.81 -17.40 5.85
N MET A 63 10.28 -16.45 5.05
CA MET A 63 9.89 -16.35 3.64
C MET A 63 10.42 -17.53 2.81
N ARG A 64 11.63 -18.01 3.10
CA ARG A 64 12.19 -19.21 2.46
C ARG A 64 11.40 -20.47 2.81
N ALA A 65 11.08 -20.67 4.09
CA ALA A 65 10.27 -21.80 4.53
C ALA A 65 8.90 -21.83 3.81
N LEU A 66 8.22 -20.67 3.73
CA LEU A 66 6.95 -20.54 3.02
C LEU A 66 7.09 -20.82 1.51
N GLN A 67 8.19 -20.38 0.89
CA GLN A 67 8.44 -20.64 -0.54
C GLN A 67 8.68 -22.13 -0.82
N GLU A 68 9.41 -22.82 0.06
CA GLU A 68 9.63 -24.27 -0.04
C GLU A 68 8.31 -25.05 0.11
N GLU A 69 7.47 -24.65 1.05
CA GLU A 69 6.16 -25.27 1.29
C GLU A 69 5.23 -25.10 0.08
N LYS A 70 5.11 -23.88 -0.46
CA LYS A 70 4.33 -23.63 -1.69
C LYS A 70 4.86 -24.36 -2.91
N LYS A 71 6.17 -24.56 -3.00
CA LYS A 71 6.76 -25.34 -4.09
C LYS A 71 6.36 -26.81 -4.00
N ARG A 72 6.37 -27.38 -2.78
CA ARG A 72 5.90 -28.76 -2.54
C ARG A 72 4.41 -28.92 -2.87
N GLU A 73 3.55 -27.97 -2.48
CA GLU A 73 2.13 -28.00 -2.85
C GLU A 73 1.90 -27.97 -4.37
N ARG A 74 2.78 -27.32 -5.12
CA ARG A 74 2.65 -27.18 -6.58
C ARG A 74 3.19 -28.39 -7.35
N GLU A 75 4.01 -29.21 -6.70
CA GLU A 75 4.59 -30.45 -7.24
C GLU A 75 3.77 -31.70 -6.86
N LEU A 76 2.75 -31.55 -6.00
CA LEU A 76 1.71 -32.53 -5.66
C LEU A 76 0.50 -32.39 -6.60
#